data_AF-A0A660TG35-F1
#
_entry.id   AF-A0A660TG35-F1
#
_cell.length_a   1.000
_cell.length_b   1.000
_cell.length_c   1.000
_cell.angle_alpha   90.00
_cell.angle_beta   90.00
_cell.angle_gamma   90.00
#
_symmetry.space_group_name_H-M   'P 1'
#
loop_
_entity.id
_entity.type
_entity.pdbx_description
1 polymer ?
#
loop_
_entity_poly.entity_id
_entity_poly.type
_entity_poly.pdbx_seq_one_letter_code
_entity_poly.pdbx_strand_id
1 'polypeptide(L)' 'MNNTIENSRSGKSSESIKQGFLEHLKYTLGVDEYTTTNHDRFMALSYTIRDRLINQWIKTQQTHHN' A
#
# COMPACT_ATOMS: atom_id res chain seq x y z
N MET A 1 14.35 2.22 21.40
CA MET A 1 14.19 1.96 19.95
C MET A 1 12.87 2.57 19.54
N ASN A 2 12.89 3.77 18.95
CA ASN A 2 11.66 4.42 18.48
C ASN A 2 11.32 3.79 17.13
N ASN A 3 10.46 2.76 17.17
CA ASN A 3 9.93 2.14 15.97
C ASN A 3 8.90 3.11 15.39
N THR A 4 9.35 4.11 14.62
CA THR A 4 8.46 4.98 13.86
C THR A 4 7.67 4.05 12.94
N ILE A 5 6.40 3.82 13.25
CA ILE A 5 5.53 2.96 12.44
C ILE A 5 5.51 3.58 11.04
N GLU A 6 6.23 2.97 10.08
CA GLU A 6 6.20 3.44 8.71
C GLU A 6 4.76 3.35 8.19
N ASN A 7 4.29 4.43 7.55
CA ASN A 7 2.94 4.51 7.00
C ASN A 7 2.70 3.37 5.99
N SER A 8 1.67 2.55 6.20
CA SER A 8 1.33 1.40 5.35
C SER A 8 1.08 1.74 3.88
N ARG A 9 0.66 2.99 3.61
CA ARG A 9 0.31 3.51 2.28
C ARG A 9 1.50 4.03 1.48
N SER A 10 2.57 4.45 2.14
CA SER A 10 3.69 5.13 1.48
C SER A 10 5.09 4.67 1.89
N GLY A 11 5.20 3.89 2.97
CA GLY A 11 6.45 3.31 3.44
C GLY A 11 7.04 2.34 2.41
N LYS A 12 8.35 2.16 2.44
CA LYS A 12 9.08 1.29 1.48
C LYS A 12 9.66 0.05 2.15
N SER A 13 9.59 -0.06 3.47
CA SER A 13 9.94 -1.27 4.21
C SER A 13 9.04 -2.46 3.84
N SER A 14 9.58 -3.67 3.99
CA SER A 14 8.82 -4.92 3.84
C SER A 14 7.57 -4.95 4.74
N GLU A 15 7.69 -4.42 5.95
CA GLU A 15 6.62 -4.37 6.95
C GLU A 15 5.48 -3.45 6.48
N SER A 16 5.82 -2.25 5.97
CA SER A 16 4.82 -1.32 5.44
C SER A 16 4.10 -1.87 4.20
N ILE A 17 4.81 -2.60 3.34
CA ILE A 17 4.23 -3.23 2.14
C ILE A 17 3.27 -4.34 2.56
N LYS A 18 3.70 -5.21 3.48
CA LYS A 18 2.85 -6.27 4.03
C LYS A 18 1.58 -5.70 4.66
N GLN A 19 1.71 -4.61 5.43
CA GLN A 19 0.57 -3.96 6.06
C GLN A 19 -0.39 -3.36 5.03
N GLY A 20 0.11 -2.61 4.04
CA GLY A 20 -0.72 -2.04 2.99
C GLY A 20 -1.42 -3.10 2.13
N PHE A 21 -0.77 -4.24 1.91
CA PHE A 21 -1.36 -5.38 1.22
C PHE A 21 -2.54 -5.99 1.99
N LEU A 22 -2.35 -6.25 3.29
CA LEU A 22 -3.40 -6.79 4.16
C LEU A 22 -4.58 -5.82 4.28
N GLU A 23 -4.30 -4.51 4.35
CA GLU A 23 -5.35 -3.50 4.36
C GLU A 23 -6.18 -3.50 3.07
N HIS A 24 -5.57 -3.67 1.90
CA HIS A 24 -6.32 -3.74 0.65
C HIS A 24 -7.12 -5.04 0.51
N LEU A 25 -6.57 -6.18 0.91
CA LEU A 25 -7.35 -7.42 0.96
C LEU A 25 -8.61 -7.24 1.83
N LYS A 26 -8.44 -6.73 3.05
CA LYS A 26 -9.52 -6.63 4.02
C LYS A 26 -10.52 -5.51 3.71
N TYR A 27 -10.04 -4.29 3.47
CA TYR A 27 -10.89 -3.10 3.43
C TYR A 27 -11.21 -2.63 2.01
N THR A 28 -10.43 -3.04 0.99
CA THR A 28 -10.73 -2.70 -0.41
C THR A 28 -11.46 -3.83 -1.12
N LEU A 29 -11.00 -5.07 -0.94
CA LEU A 29 -11.59 -6.23 -1.61
C LEU A 29 -12.65 -6.95 -0.76
N GLY A 30 -12.70 -6.68 0.55
CA GLY A 30 -13.68 -7.28 1.45
C GLY A 30 -13.48 -8.79 1.64
N VAL A 31 -12.26 -9.28 1.40
CA VAL A 31 -11.91 -10.70 1.53
C VAL A 31 -11.05 -10.94 2.75
N ASP A 32 -11.16 -12.15 3.29
CA ASP A 32 -10.35 -12.63 4.40
C ASP A 32 -9.32 -13.67 3.92
N GLU A 33 -8.45 -14.12 4.83
CA GLU A 33 -7.40 -15.09 4.52
C GLU A 33 -7.92 -16.44 4.00
N TYR A 34 -9.19 -16.78 4.28
CA TYR A 34 -9.82 -18.04 3.92
C TYR A 34 -10.53 -17.99 2.56
N THR A 35 -10.96 -16.80 2.13
CA THR A 35 -11.73 -16.56 0.90
C THR A 35 -10.90 -15.95 -0.23
N THR A 36 -9.69 -15.49 0.07
CA THR A 36 -8.80 -14.81 -0.88
C THR A 36 -8.36 -15.70 -2.05
N THR A 37 -8.68 -15.30 -3.27
CA THR A 37 -8.18 -15.93 -4.50
C THR A 37 -6.82 -15.36 -4.93
N ASN A 38 -6.13 -16.01 -5.89
CA ASN A 38 -4.91 -15.46 -6.48
C ASN A 38 -5.15 -14.11 -7.18
N HIS A 39 -6.34 -13.92 -7.75
CA HIS A 39 -6.72 -12.65 -8.36
C HIS A 39 -6.82 -11.54 -7.31
N ASP A 40 -7.41 -11.83 -6.14
CA ASP A 40 -7.51 -10.85 -5.05
C ASP A 40 -6.15 -10.47 -4.48
N ARG A 41 -5.23 -11.44 -4.36
CA ARG A 41 -3.83 -11.16 -4.00
C ARG A 41 -3.16 -10.25 -5.03
N PHE A 42 -3.33 -10.54 -6.31
CA PHE A 42 -2.78 -9.70 -7.37
C PHE A 42 -3.33 -8.26 -7.31
N MET A 43 -4.64 -8.11 -7.14
CA MET A 43 -5.29 -6.81 -7.05
C MET A 43 -4.87 -6.03 -5.81
N ALA A 44 -4.84 -6.68 -4.64
CA ALA A 44 -4.40 -6.04 -3.40
C ALA A 44 -2.96 -5.53 -3.50
N LEU A 45 -2.04 -6.34 -4.05
CA LEU A 45 -0.65 -5.92 -4.27
C LEU A 45 -0.54 -4.75 -5.26
N SER A 46 -1.34 -4.79 -6.34
CA SER A 46 -1.38 -3.71 -7.32
C SER A 46 -1.83 -2.39 -6.69
N TYR A 47 -2.83 -2.42 -5.81
CA TYR A 47 -3.26 -1.23 -5.06
C TYR A 47 -2.19 -0.75 -4.08
N THR A 48 -1.52 -1.67 -3.35
CA THR A 48 -0.40 -1.33 -2.45
C THR A 48 0.71 -0.58 -3.17
N ILE A 49 1.06 -0.98 -4.39
CA ILE A 49 2.08 -0.31 -5.21
C ILE A 49 1.56 1.04 -5.72
N ARG A 50 0.29 1.09 -6.17
CA ARG A 50 -0.36 2.31 -6.67
C ARG A 50 -0.31 3.44 -5.64
N ASP A 51 -0.61 3.17 -4.37
CA ASP A 51 -0.58 4.18 -3.31
C ASP A 51 0.79 4.87 -3.19
N ARG A 52 1.86 4.07 -3.28
CA ARG A 52 3.26 4.57 -3.23
C ARG A 52 3.61 5.41 -4.44
N LEU A 53 3.21 4.97 -5.63
CA LEU A 53 3.44 5.70 -6.87
C LEU A 53 2.70 7.04 -6.89
N ILE A 54 1.43 7.06 -6.45
CA ILE A 54 0.64 8.29 -6.35
C ILE A 54 1.30 9.27 -5.37
N ASN A 55 1.70 8.79 -4.19
CA ASN A 55 2.39 9.63 -3.22
C ASN A 55 3.69 10.24 -3.77
N GLN A 56 4.48 9.44 -4.50
CA GLN A 56 5.71 9.92 -5.14
C GLN A 56 5.41 10.93 -6.25
N TRP A 57 4.38 10.68 -7.07
CA TRP A 57 3.97 11.57 -8.14
C TRP A 57 3.49 12.93 -7.61
N ILE A 58 2.69 12.95 -6.53
CA ILE A 58 2.25 14.20 -5.88
C ILE A 58 3.46 15.02 -5.40
N LYS A 59 4.46 14.37 -4.78
CA LYS A 59 5.70 15.04 -4.36
C LYS A 59 6.45 15.65 -5.54
N THR A 60 6.54 14.91 -6.65
CA THR A 60 7.16 15.42 -7.88
C THR A 60 6.40 16.63 -8.42
N GLN A 61 5.07 16.59 -8.49
CA GLN A 61 4.26 17.74 -8.92
C GLN A 61 4.50 18.96 -8.02
N GLN A 62 4.47 18.79 -6.70
CA GLN A 62 4.72 19.88 -5.73
C GLN A 62 6.11 20.49 -5.87
N THR A 63 7.12 19.71 -6.27
CA THR A 63 8.49 20.21 -6.48
C THR A 63 8.59 21.10 -7.72
N HIS A 64 7.78 20.85 -8.75
CA HIS A 64 7.80 21.59 -10.02
C HIS A 64 6.77 22.72 -10.12
N HIS A 65 5.80 22.77 -9.20
CA HIS A 65 4.77 23.81 -9.17
C HIS A 65 5.15 25.00 -8.28
N ASN A 66 6.25 24.88 -7.52
CA ASN A 66 6.92 25.98 -6.80
C ASN A 66 8.13 26.46 -7.60
#